data_AF-A0A4Q3AI80-F1
#
_entry.id   AF-A0A4Q3AI80-F1
#
_cell.length_a   1.000
_cell.length_b   1.000
_cell.length_c   1.000
_cell.angle_alpha   90.00
_cell.angle_beta   90.00
_cell.angle_gamma   90.00
#
_symmetry.space_group_name_H-M   'P 1'
#
loop_
_entity.id
_entity.type
_entity.pdbx_description
1 polymer ?
#
loop_
_entity_poly.entity_id
_entity_poly.type
_entity_poly.pdbx_seq_one_letter_code
_entity_poly.pdbx_strand_id
1 'polypeptide(L)'
;TMERQMDQLVTLVNDLIDVSRITRGKLQLRLTPCRFADIVRSATEASLPGITDAGHEFEVSVPDKEIHLQADPHRLAQVISNLLNNAAKYTPRGGTIRLAAEVEHDSLAVRVEDTGKGIPSGMLDRIFEMFAQIDSPSDHGGLGIGLTLVKSLVLMHAGSVRAESAGPGKGSTFHLRLPIIASALTQAPSHSTTGNGHHGSVKRVLIVDDNTDAAEVLAMAVSLMGHKVATAENGQVALDLAPDFRPDVVFMDLGMPVMDGWEAAKKMRAQPGNESIRLVALTGWGQDGDRARTRAAGFDQHLVKPADPEALRRVLLESAS
;
A
#
# COMPACT_ATOMS: atom_id res chain seq x y z
N THR A 1 18.75 3.95 -21.33
CA THR A 1 18.29 2.92 -22.30
C THR A 1 18.91 1.54 -22.06
N MET A 2 19.15 1.17 -20.79
CA MET A 2 19.39 -0.21 -20.34
C MET A 2 18.67 -0.39 -19.00
N GLU A 3 18.75 0.64 -18.13
CA GLU A 3 17.91 0.83 -16.93
C GLU A 3 16.41 0.69 -17.21
N ARG A 4 15.86 1.43 -18.19
CA ARG A 4 14.44 1.33 -18.57
C ARG A 4 14.00 -0.08 -18.99
N GLN A 5 14.91 -0.89 -19.56
CA GLN A 5 14.63 -2.29 -19.91
C GLN A 5 14.73 -3.22 -18.68
N MET A 6 15.64 -2.93 -17.75
CA MET A 6 15.72 -3.63 -16.45
C MET A 6 14.49 -3.34 -15.59
N ASP A 7 14.03 -2.10 -15.49
CA ASP A 7 12.83 -1.72 -14.73
C ASP A 7 11.57 -2.38 -15.30
N GLN A 8 11.50 -2.49 -16.63
CA GLN A 8 10.42 -3.20 -17.31
C GLN A 8 10.46 -4.71 -17.01
N LEU A 9 11.64 -5.33 -16.98
CA LEU A 9 11.79 -6.74 -16.57
C LEU A 9 11.41 -6.96 -15.10
N VAL A 10 11.82 -6.07 -14.20
CA VAL A 10 11.45 -6.13 -12.77
C VAL A 10 9.94 -6.02 -12.61
N THR A 11 9.29 -5.09 -13.33
CA THR A 11 7.84 -4.93 -13.31
C THR A 11 7.13 -6.19 -13.80
N LEU A 12 7.58 -6.76 -14.93
CA LEU A 12 6.99 -7.99 -15.49
C LEU A 12 7.14 -9.20 -14.56
N VAL A 13 8.30 -9.34 -13.89
CA VAL A 13 8.52 -10.40 -12.91
C VAL A 13 7.60 -10.20 -11.69
N ASN A 14 7.50 -8.97 -11.18
CA ASN A 14 6.62 -8.66 -10.05
C ASN A 14 5.14 -8.90 -10.38
N ASP A 15 4.68 -8.49 -11.56
CA ASP A 15 3.31 -8.73 -12.03
C ASP A 15 3.02 -10.24 -12.16
N LEU A 16 3.98 -11.02 -12.65
CA LEU A 16 3.85 -12.48 -12.74
C LEU A 16 3.79 -13.13 -11.35
N ILE A 17 4.59 -12.65 -10.40
CA ILE A 17 4.54 -13.10 -9.01
C ILE A 17 3.20 -12.74 -8.38
N ASP A 18 2.69 -11.53 -8.60
CA ASP A 18 1.41 -11.08 -8.07
C ASP A 18 0.25 -11.91 -8.64
N VAL A 19 0.20 -12.14 -9.95
CA VAL A 19 -0.82 -13.00 -10.56
C VAL A 19 -0.73 -14.46 -10.08
N SER A 20 0.48 -14.99 -9.92
CA SER A 20 0.69 -16.31 -9.32
C SER A 20 0.18 -16.39 -7.87
N ARG A 21 0.41 -15.34 -7.07
CA ARG A 21 -0.08 -15.24 -5.69
C ARG A 21 -1.60 -15.13 -5.63
N ILE A 22 -2.21 -14.32 -6.51
CA ILE A 22 -3.66 -14.16 -6.63
C ILE A 22 -4.32 -15.48 -6.99
N THR A 23 -3.83 -16.16 -8.04
CA THR A 23 -4.42 -17.43 -8.52
C THR A 23 -4.35 -18.53 -7.46
N ARG A 24 -3.37 -18.46 -6.56
CA ARG A 24 -3.21 -19.38 -5.42
C ARG A 24 -3.92 -18.92 -4.15
N GLY A 25 -4.66 -17.80 -4.18
CA GLY A 25 -5.33 -17.20 -3.02
C GLY A 25 -4.38 -16.70 -1.93
N LYS A 26 -3.10 -16.48 -2.27
CA LYS A 26 -2.04 -16.07 -1.34
C LYS A 26 -1.80 -14.55 -1.33
N LEU A 27 -2.40 -13.80 -2.26
CA LEU A 27 -2.38 -12.35 -2.22
C LEU A 27 -3.46 -11.87 -1.24
N GLN A 28 -3.08 -11.08 -0.25
CA GLN A 28 -4.01 -10.40 0.66
C GLN A 28 -3.89 -8.89 0.43
N LEU A 29 -5.03 -8.22 0.32
CA LEU A 29 -5.06 -6.76 0.27
C LEU A 29 -4.92 -6.18 1.67
N ARG A 30 -4.20 -5.06 1.77
CA ARG A 30 -4.16 -4.26 3.00
C ARG A 30 -5.21 -3.17 2.91
N LEU A 31 -6.46 -3.51 3.21
CA LEU A 31 -7.55 -2.53 3.20
C LEU A 31 -7.39 -1.53 4.35
N THR A 32 -7.31 -0.26 3.99
CA THR A 32 -7.23 0.87 4.93
C THR A 32 -8.14 2.01 4.47
N PRO A 33 -8.65 2.85 5.39
CA PRO A 33 -9.28 4.10 5.01
C PRO A 33 -8.26 4.96 4.25
N CYS A 34 -8.55 5.28 3.00
CA CYS A 34 -7.69 6.12 2.16
C CYS A 34 -8.52 7.10 1.33
N ARG A 35 -7.91 8.23 0.99
CA ARG A 35 -8.53 9.25 0.14
C ARG A 35 -8.29 8.86 -1.31
N PHE A 36 -9.35 8.83 -2.11
CA PHE A 36 -9.25 8.48 -3.54
C PHE A 36 -8.32 9.43 -4.30
N ALA A 37 -8.30 10.72 -3.93
CA ALA A 37 -7.42 11.71 -4.53
C ALA A 37 -5.91 11.36 -4.39
N ASP A 38 -5.51 10.73 -3.28
CA ASP A 38 -4.12 10.35 -3.05
C ASP A 38 -3.72 9.16 -3.95
N ILE A 39 -4.64 8.23 -4.18
CA ILE A 39 -4.47 7.10 -5.10
C ILE A 39 -4.32 7.61 -6.54
N VAL A 40 -5.21 8.52 -6.96
CA VAL A 40 -5.17 9.13 -8.29
C VAL A 40 -3.86 9.88 -8.49
N ARG A 41 -3.44 10.70 -7.53
CA ARG A 41 -2.17 11.44 -7.59
C ARG A 41 -0.98 10.49 -7.79
N SER A 42 -0.87 9.46 -6.96
CA SER A 42 0.21 8.48 -7.07
C SER A 42 0.20 7.75 -8.42
N ALA A 43 -0.98 7.37 -8.91
CA ALA A 43 -1.09 6.69 -10.19
C ALA A 43 -0.72 7.59 -11.37
N THR A 44 -1.16 8.86 -11.33
CA THR A 44 -0.83 9.88 -12.33
C THR A 44 0.66 10.18 -12.34
N GLU A 45 1.29 10.40 -11.18
CA GLU A 45 2.74 10.67 -11.07
C GLU A 45 3.57 9.54 -11.71
N ALA A 46 3.18 8.28 -11.48
CA ALA A 46 3.86 7.13 -12.06
C ALA A 46 3.69 7.01 -13.59
N SER A 47 2.54 7.45 -14.13
CA SER A 47 2.22 7.31 -15.55
C SER A 47 2.58 8.55 -16.39
N LEU A 48 2.76 9.71 -15.75
CA LEU A 48 2.97 10.99 -16.42
C LEU A 48 4.16 10.98 -17.40
N PRO A 49 5.35 10.40 -17.07
CA PRO A 49 6.48 10.41 -17.99
C PRO A 49 6.17 9.74 -19.34
N GLY A 50 5.45 8.61 -19.33
CA GLY A 50 5.06 7.90 -20.55
C GLY A 50 4.04 8.67 -21.38
N ILE A 51 3.11 9.35 -20.71
CA ILE A 51 2.07 10.19 -21.33
C ILE A 51 2.70 11.43 -21.99
N THR A 52 3.61 12.12 -21.27
CA THR A 52 4.29 13.31 -21.77
C THR A 52 5.29 12.99 -22.87
N ASP A 53 6.05 11.89 -22.74
CA ASP A 53 6.99 11.44 -23.77
C ASP A 53 6.28 11.22 -25.11
N ALA A 54 5.08 10.66 -25.09
CA ALA A 54 4.26 10.43 -26.28
C ALA A 54 3.52 11.69 -26.77
N GLY A 55 3.56 12.78 -26.01
CA GLY A 55 2.92 14.06 -26.34
C GLY A 55 1.40 14.00 -26.28
N HIS A 56 0.83 13.19 -25.39
CA HIS A 56 -0.62 13.09 -25.23
C HIS A 56 -1.20 14.26 -24.44
N GLU A 57 -2.42 14.66 -24.78
CA GLU A 57 -3.24 15.50 -23.90
C GLU A 57 -3.78 14.62 -22.75
N PHE A 58 -3.54 15.04 -21.51
CA PHE A 58 -3.99 14.31 -20.34
C PHE A 58 -4.88 15.17 -19.46
N GLU A 59 -6.11 14.69 -19.24
CA GLU A 59 -7.13 15.39 -18.47
C GLU A 59 -7.54 14.54 -17.26
N VAL A 60 -7.59 15.16 -16.08
CA VAL A 60 -8.06 14.52 -14.84
C VAL A 60 -9.28 15.28 -14.33
N SER A 61 -10.42 14.59 -14.26
CA SER A 61 -11.68 15.12 -13.75
C SER A 61 -12.14 14.27 -12.58
N VAL A 62 -11.75 14.64 -11.37
CA VAL A 62 -12.17 13.98 -10.13
C VAL A 62 -13.01 14.94 -9.28
N PRO A 63 -13.99 14.47 -8.50
CA PRO A 63 -14.83 15.34 -7.70
C PRO A 63 -14.02 16.04 -6.60
N ASP A 64 -14.28 17.33 -6.37
CA ASP A 64 -13.62 18.11 -5.30
C ASP A 64 -13.98 17.63 -3.89
N LYS A 65 -15.06 16.85 -3.77
CA LYS A 65 -15.51 16.28 -2.50
C LYS A 65 -14.54 15.19 -2.04
N GLU A 66 -14.19 15.18 -0.76
CA GLU A 66 -13.37 14.12 -0.19
C GLU A 66 -14.08 12.76 -0.27
N ILE A 67 -13.52 11.86 -1.09
CA ILE A 67 -13.99 10.49 -1.25
C ILE A 67 -13.06 9.56 -0.49
N HIS A 68 -13.62 8.84 0.48
CA HIS A 68 -12.90 7.85 1.29
C HIS A 68 -13.29 6.43 0.87
N LEU A 69 -12.28 5.57 0.71
CA LEU A 69 -12.42 4.16 0.36
C LEU A 69 -11.84 3.27 1.47
N GLN A 70 -12.40 2.07 1.67
CA GLN A 70 -11.71 0.98 2.38
C GLN A 70 -10.95 0.20 1.32
N ALA A 71 -9.69 0.56 1.08
CA ALA A 71 -8.91 -0.03 0.00
C ALA A 71 -7.42 -0.12 0.33
N ASP A 72 -6.70 -0.93 -0.45
CA ASP A 72 -5.25 -0.93 -0.48
C ASP A 72 -4.78 0.16 -1.47
N PRO A 73 -4.24 1.29 -0.98
CA PRO A 73 -3.96 2.44 -1.83
C PRO A 73 -2.87 2.15 -2.87
N HIS A 74 -1.88 1.30 -2.53
CA HIS A 74 -0.82 0.94 -3.47
C HIS A 74 -1.35 0.04 -4.59
N ARG A 75 -2.19 -0.94 -4.24
CA ARG A 75 -2.78 -1.85 -5.23
C ARG A 75 -3.79 -1.15 -6.12
N LEU A 76 -4.58 -0.21 -5.60
CA LEU A 76 -5.46 0.61 -6.44
C LEU A 76 -4.69 1.62 -7.30
N ALA A 77 -3.60 2.20 -6.81
CA ALA A 77 -2.75 3.06 -7.62
C ALA A 77 -2.15 2.26 -8.79
N GLN A 78 -1.67 1.04 -8.53
CA GLN A 78 -1.18 0.11 -9.55
C GLN A 78 -2.26 -0.21 -10.60
N VAL A 79 -3.51 -0.42 -10.18
CA VAL A 79 -4.65 -0.63 -11.10
C VAL A 79 -4.80 0.55 -12.05
N ILE A 80 -4.86 1.78 -11.52
CA ILE A 80 -5.05 2.99 -12.33
C ILE A 80 -3.83 3.24 -13.23
N SER A 81 -2.60 3.09 -12.71
CA SER A 81 -1.38 3.23 -13.52
C SER A 81 -1.32 2.22 -14.65
N ASN A 82 -1.75 0.97 -14.44
CA ASN A 82 -1.79 -0.02 -15.51
C ASN A 82 -2.75 0.38 -16.63
N LEU A 83 -3.88 0.97 -16.30
CA LEU A 83 -4.83 1.49 -17.30
C LEU A 83 -4.28 2.71 -18.02
N LEU A 84 -3.70 3.67 -17.30
CA LEU A 84 -3.09 4.87 -17.88
C LEU A 84 -1.89 4.54 -18.78
N ASN A 85 -1.05 3.60 -18.36
CA ASN A 85 0.10 3.14 -19.15
C ASN A 85 -0.35 2.39 -20.41
N ASN A 86 -1.43 1.61 -20.32
CA ASN A 86 -2.04 1.03 -21.51
C ASN A 86 -2.60 2.10 -22.44
N ALA A 87 -3.32 3.10 -21.92
CA ALA A 87 -3.81 4.22 -22.71
C ALA A 87 -2.65 4.95 -23.43
N ALA A 88 -1.58 5.29 -22.73
CA ALA A 88 -0.40 5.92 -23.31
C ALA A 88 0.30 5.05 -24.37
N LYS A 89 0.32 3.74 -24.15
CA LYS A 89 0.95 2.78 -25.07
C LYS A 89 0.16 2.57 -26.36
N TYR A 90 -1.17 2.52 -26.27
CA TYR A 90 -2.04 2.18 -27.40
C TYR A 90 -2.67 3.41 -28.08
N THR A 91 -2.45 4.60 -27.53
CA THR A 91 -2.83 5.86 -28.16
C THR A 91 -1.72 6.36 -29.10
N PRO A 92 -2.03 6.72 -30.35
CA PRO A 92 -1.08 7.40 -31.22
C PRO A 92 -0.59 8.73 -30.62
N ARG A 93 0.66 9.12 -30.90
CA ARG A 93 1.24 10.38 -30.40
C ARG A 93 0.31 11.58 -30.69
N GLY A 94 0.14 12.46 -29.71
CA GLY A 94 -0.80 13.58 -29.82
C GLY A 94 -2.27 13.24 -29.57
N GLY A 95 -2.61 11.99 -29.25
CA GLY A 95 -3.96 11.62 -28.82
C GLY A 95 -4.28 12.09 -27.39
N THR A 96 -5.50 11.78 -26.94
CA THR A 96 -6.07 12.26 -25.67
C THR A 96 -6.32 11.09 -24.74
N ILE A 97 -5.96 11.28 -23.46
CA ILE A 97 -6.22 10.34 -22.37
C ILE A 97 -6.98 11.09 -21.28
N ARG A 98 -8.09 10.54 -20.81
CA ARG A 98 -8.87 11.12 -19.71
C ARG A 98 -9.00 10.15 -18.55
N LEU A 99 -8.81 10.65 -17.34
CA LEU A 99 -9.15 9.97 -16.10
C LEU A 99 -10.29 10.74 -15.44
N ALA A 100 -11.47 10.13 -15.34
CA ALA A 100 -12.63 10.71 -14.69
C ALA A 100 -13.08 9.86 -13.51
N ALA A 101 -13.63 10.48 -12.48
CA ALA A 101 -14.30 9.77 -11.39
C ALA A 101 -15.61 10.48 -10.99
N GLU A 102 -16.61 9.70 -10.63
CA GLU A 102 -17.92 10.17 -10.19
C GLU A 102 -18.46 9.28 -9.07
N VAL A 103 -19.11 9.89 -8.08
CA VAL A 103 -19.76 9.15 -6.99
C VAL A 103 -21.17 8.78 -7.42
N GLU A 104 -21.43 7.48 -7.55
CA GLU A 104 -22.76 6.91 -7.84
C GLU A 104 -23.32 6.26 -6.57
N HIS A 105 -24.22 6.92 -5.84
CA HIS A 105 -24.88 6.44 -4.61
C HIS A 105 -23.97 5.75 -3.57
N ASP A 106 -23.68 4.46 -3.74
CA ASP A 106 -22.89 3.57 -2.88
C ASP A 106 -21.52 3.16 -3.46
N SER A 107 -21.16 3.67 -4.65
CA SER A 107 -19.96 3.27 -5.38
C SER A 107 -19.29 4.45 -6.07
N LEU A 108 -17.98 4.29 -6.31
CA LEU A 108 -17.15 5.21 -7.06
C LEU A 108 -16.99 4.65 -8.47
N ALA A 109 -17.53 5.34 -9.45
CA ALA A 109 -17.30 5.05 -10.85
C ALA A 109 -16.04 5.79 -11.31
N VAL A 110 -15.02 5.06 -11.72
CA VAL A 110 -13.78 5.60 -12.31
C VAL A 110 -13.72 5.19 -13.77
N ARG A 111 -13.36 6.13 -14.65
CA ARG A 111 -13.26 5.92 -16.10
C ARG A 111 -11.89 6.33 -16.58
N VAL A 112 -11.25 5.45 -17.34
CA VAL A 112 -10.03 5.76 -18.10
C VAL A 112 -10.38 5.67 -19.58
N GLU A 113 -10.33 6.80 -20.27
CA GLU A 113 -10.67 6.93 -21.69
C GLU A 113 -9.43 7.26 -22.50
N ASP A 114 -9.33 6.68 -23.69
CA ASP A 114 -8.25 6.94 -24.63
C ASP A 114 -8.79 7.06 -26.06
N THR A 115 -8.14 7.87 -26.90
CA THR A 115 -8.45 7.99 -28.33
C THR A 115 -7.59 7.07 -29.21
N GLY A 116 -7.15 5.95 -28.64
CA GLY A 116 -6.20 5.04 -29.27
C GLY A 116 -6.77 4.08 -30.30
N LYS A 117 -6.04 2.99 -30.52
CA LYS A 117 -6.35 1.96 -31.52
C LYS A 117 -7.70 1.27 -31.31
N GLY A 118 -8.32 1.40 -30.14
CA GLY A 118 -9.58 0.73 -29.81
C GLY A 118 -9.46 -0.79 -29.73
N ILE A 119 -10.57 -1.45 -29.37
CA ILE A 119 -10.61 -2.87 -29.05
C ILE A 119 -11.66 -3.55 -29.96
N PRO A 120 -11.29 -4.61 -30.71
CA PRO A 120 -12.26 -5.39 -31.47
C PRO A 120 -13.34 -5.99 -30.55
N SER A 121 -14.60 -6.00 -30.99
CA SER A 121 -15.73 -6.48 -30.17
C SER A 121 -15.55 -7.92 -29.66
N GLY A 122 -14.99 -8.81 -30.47
CA GLY A 122 -14.69 -10.19 -30.08
C GLY A 122 -13.55 -10.35 -29.06
N MET A 123 -12.85 -9.26 -28.71
CA MET A 123 -11.77 -9.26 -27.72
C MET A 123 -12.17 -8.63 -26.38
N LEU A 124 -13.27 -7.88 -26.29
CA LEU A 124 -13.66 -7.13 -25.08
C LEU A 124 -13.78 -8.01 -23.83
N ASP A 125 -14.27 -9.24 -23.97
CA ASP A 125 -14.37 -10.18 -22.84
C ASP A 125 -13.04 -10.85 -22.50
N ARG A 126 -12.14 -10.95 -23.50
CA ARG A 126 -10.88 -11.71 -23.43
C ARG A 126 -9.67 -10.88 -23.05
N ILE A 127 -9.70 -9.56 -23.20
CA ILE A 127 -8.56 -8.69 -22.85
C ILE A 127 -8.13 -8.80 -21.38
N PHE A 128 -8.98 -9.31 -20.50
CA PHE A 128 -8.66 -9.55 -19.08
C PHE A 128 -8.11 -10.97 -18.82
N GLU A 129 -8.10 -11.86 -19.81
CA GLU A 129 -7.50 -13.19 -19.70
C GLU A 129 -5.97 -13.08 -19.67
N MET A 130 -5.31 -14.02 -18.97
CA MET A 130 -3.85 -14.05 -18.93
C MET A 130 -3.28 -14.27 -20.33
N PHE A 131 -2.26 -13.47 -20.66
CA PHE A 131 -1.55 -13.53 -21.94
C PHE A 131 -2.40 -13.09 -23.15
N ALA A 132 -3.57 -12.48 -22.93
CA ALA A 132 -4.36 -11.93 -24.02
C ALA A 132 -3.66 -10.72 -24.66
N GLN A 133 -3.53 -10.74 -25.99
CA GLN A 133 -2.95 -9.66 -26.79
C GLN A 133 -3.80 -9.45 -28.05
N ILE A 134 -3.96 -8.19 -28.47
CA ILE A 134 -4.71 -7.81 -29.68
C ILE A 134 -3.80 -7.82 -30.92
N ASP A 135 -2.51 -7.48 -30.75
CA ASP A 135 -1.49 -7.44 -31.82
C ASP A 135 -0.42 -8.54 -31.61
N SER A 136 0.34 -8.87 -32.67
CA SER A 136 1.42 -9.87 -32.64
C SER A 136 2.49 -9.62 -31.55
N PRO A 137 3.15 -10.67 -31.02
CA PRO A 137 4.06 -10.58 -29.86
C PRO A 137 5.26 -9.63 -30.02
N SER A 138 5.59 -9.30 -31.27
CA SER A 138 6.84 -8.67 -31.67
C SER A 138 6.87 -7.15 -31.50
N ASP A 139 5.71 -6.50 -31.42
CA ASP A 139 5.68 -5.06 -31.70
C ASP A 139 5.83 -4.22 -30.43
N HIS A 140 5.20 -4.57 -29.30
CA HIS A 140 5.20 -3.68 -28.12
C HIS A 140 5.08 -4.42 -26.76
N GLY A 141 6.07 -5.26 -26.41
CA GLY A 141 6.65 -5.39 -25.06
C GLY A 141 5.77 -5.56 -23.80
N GLY A 142 4.62 -6.23 -23.84
CA GLY A 142 3.85 -6.54 -22.62
C GLY A 142 3.41 -8.00 -22.57
N LEU A 143 3.62 -8.71 -21.45
CA LEU A 143 3.27 -10.14 -21.31
C LEU A 143 1.76 -10.44 -21.33
N GLY A 144 0.88 -9.44 -21.47
CA GLY A 144 -0.57 -9.64 -21.41
C GLY A 144 -1.08 -9.98 -20.00
N ILE A 145 -0.36 -9.55 -18.96
CA ILE A 145 -0.67 -9.84 -17.55
C ILE A 145 -1.36 -8.64 -16.86
N GLY A 146 -1.09 -7.41 -17.33
CA GLY A 146 -1.51 -6.18 -16.65
C GLY A 146 -3.03 -6.04 -16.48
N LEU A 147 -3.83 -6.37 -17.51
CA LEU A 147 -5.29 -6.29 -17.40
C LEU A 147 -5.88 -7.42 -16.55
N THR A 148 -5.29 -8.62 -16.56
CA THR A 148 -5.67 -9.69 -15.61
C THR A 148 -5.44 -9.26 -14.17
N LEU A 149 -4.30 -8.60 -13.90
CA LEU A 149 -3.98 -8.07 -12.59
C LEU A 149 -4.97 -6.98 -12.18
N VAL A 150 -5.32 -6.07 -13.10
CA VAL A 150 -6.36 -5.05 -12.89
C VAL A 150 -7.68 -5.71 -12.46
N LYS A 151 -8.17 -6.68 -13.24
CA LYS A 151 -9.43 -7.38 -12.93
C LYS A 151 -9.38 -8.06 -11.56
N SER A 152 -8.29 -8.75 -11.27
CA SER A 152 -8.14 -9.49 -10.02
C SER A 152 -8.07 -8.56 -8.80
N LEU A 153 -7.27 -7.50 -8.86
CA LEU A 153 -7.14 -6.53 -7.77
C LEU A 153 -8.47 -5.79 -7.54
N VAL A 154 -9.17 -5.39 -8.59
CA VAL A 154 -10.48 -4.73 -8.47
C VAL A 154 -11.52 -5.67 -7.84
N LEU A 155 -11.57 -6.93 -8.26
CA LEU A 155 -12.46 -7.93 -7.66
C LEU A 155 -12.14 -8.17 -6.18
N MET A 156 -10.87 -8.24 -5.80
CA MET A 156 -10.45 -8.37 -4.41
C MET A 156 -10.84 -7.14 -3.56
N HIS A 157 -10.97 -5.96 -4.16
CA HIS A 157 -11.52 -4.75 -3.54
C HIS A 157 -13.06 -4.72 -3.55
N ALA A 158 -13.72 -5.85 -3.84
CA ALA A 158 -15.17 -5.94 -4.01
C ALA A 158 -15.74 -4.98 -5.08
N GLY A 159 -14.91 -4.60 -6.05
CA GLY A 159 -15.29 -3.78 -7.18
C GLY A 159 -15.56 -4.59 -8.45
N SER A 160 -15.81 -3.88 -9.56
CA SER A 160 -15.89 -4.46 -10.90
C SER A 160 -15.13 -3.63 -11.91
N VAL A 161 -14.63 -4.29 -12.96
CA VAL A 161 -14.00 -3.62 -14.12
C VAL A 161 -14.57 -4.17 -15.41
N ARG A 162 -14.81 -3.28 -16.38
CA ARG A 162 -15.25 -3.62 -17.73
C ARG A 162 -14.59 -2.68 -18.74
N ALA A 163 -14.52 -3.10 -20.00
CA ALA A 163 -14.05 -2.28 -21.09
C ALA A 163 -15.15 -2.07 -22.12
N GLU A 164 -15.17 -0.89 -22.73
CA GLU A 164 -16.04 -0.51 -23.82
C GLU A 164 -15.16 0.07 -24.95
N SER A 165 -15.50 -0.25 -26.19
CA SER A 165 -14.86 0.34 -27.37
C SER A 165 -15.80 0.23 -28.56
N ALA A 166 -15.87 1.28 -29.39
CA ALA A 166 -16.65 1.28 -30.62
C ALA A 166 -15.90 0.59 -31.79
N GLY A 167 -14.81 -0.13 -31.49
CA GLY A 167 -14.02 -0.88 -32.45
C GLY A 167 -12.70 -0.18 -32.82
N PRO A 168 -11.97 -0.74 -33.81
CA PRO A 168 -10.65 -0.24 -34.19
C PRO A 168 -10.65 1.23 -34.62
N GLY A 169 -9.69 2.00 -34.10
CA GLY A 169 -9.51 3.44 -34.35
C GLY A 169 -10.51 4.36 -33.66
N LYS A 170 -11.33 3.84 -32.74
CA LYS A 170 -12.34 4.62 -31.99
C LYS A 170 -12.01 4.80 -30.51
N GLY A 171 -10.81 4.40 -30.09
CA GLY A 171 -10.41 4.45 -28.69
C GLY A 171 -11.08 3.40 -27.82
N SER A 172 -10.77 3.45 -26.53
CA SER A 172 -11.35 2.57 -25.51
C SER A 172 -11.69 3.33 -24.23
N THR A 173 -12.64 2.77 -23.49
CA THR A 173 -13.02 3.23 -22.15
C THR A 173 -12.99 2.05 -21.19
N PHE A 174 -12.20 2.16 -20.14
CA PHE A 174 -12.19 1.23 -19.03
C PHE A 174 -13.01 1.82 -17.89
N HIS A 175 -14.04 1.08 -17.45
CA HIS A 175 -14.89 1.45 -16.33
C HIS A 175 -14.53 0.60 -15.13
N LEU A 176 -14.24 1.25 -14.02
CA LEU A 176 -14.05 0.64 -12.71
C LEU A 176 -15.17 1.11 -11.80
N ARG A 177 -15.74 0.20 -11.02
CA ARG A 177 -16.62 0.52 -9.90
C ARG A 177 -16.01 -0.01 -8.62
N LEU A 178 -15.84 0.88 -7.64
CA LEU A 178 -15.30 0.55 -6.32
C LEU A 178 -16.35 0.86 -5.24
N PRO A 179 -16.50 0.03 -4.20
CA PRO A 179 -17.40 0.35 -3.10
C PRO A 179 -16.87 1.58 -2.34
N ILE A 180 -17.74 2.55 -2.11
CA ILE A 180 -17.44 3.68 -1.26
C ILE A 180 -17.88 3.33 0.16
N ILE A 181 -17.05 3.65 1.15
CA ILE A 181 -17.57 3.70 2.51
C ILE A 181 -18.51 4.89 2.53
N ALA A 182 -19.79 4.69 2.84
CA ALA A 182 -20.69 5.79 3.14
C ALA A 182 -20.06 6.62 4.27
N SER A 183 -19.27 7.62 3.90
CA SER A 183 -18.75 8.59 4.83
C SER A 183 -19.98 9.31 5.33
N ALA A 184 -20.19 9.24 6.65
CA ALA A 184 -21.19 10.00 7.35
C ALA A 184 -21.20 11.42 6.76
N LEU A 185 -22.23 11.72 5.98
CA LEU A 185 -22.58 13.09 5.68
C LEU A 185 -22.71 13.79 7.03
N THR A 186 -22.09 14.97 7.14
CA THR A 186 -21.91 15.81 8.35
C THR A 186 -20.83 15.27 9.29
N GLN A 187 -19.67 15.91 9.46
CA GLN A 187 -19.56 17.30 9.93
C GLN A 187 -18.31 18.01 9.39
N ALA A 188 -18.53 19.26 8.96
CA ALA A 188 -17.49 20.28 8.84
C ALA A 188 -16.95 20.65 10.25
N PRO A 189 -15.76 21.28 10.35
CA PRO A 189 -14.95 21.29 11.56
C PRO A 189 -15.61 22.12 12.66
N SER A 190 -16.19 21.44 13.64
CA SER A 190 -16.60 22.08 14.88
C SER A 190 -15.39 22.09 15.81
N HIS A 191 -14.64 23.19 15.81
CA HIS A 191 -13.92 23.60 16.99
C HIS A 191 -14.92 23.69 18.15
N SER A 192 -15.02 22.60 18.91
CA SER A 192 -15.72 22.56 20.18
C SER A 192 -14.78 21.89 21.17
N THR A 193 -13.92 22.73 21.73
CA THR A 193 -13.44 22.57 23.10
C THR A 193 -14.64 22.32 24.00
N THR A 194 -14.79 21.10 24.52
CA THR A 194 -15.20 20.79 25.90
C THR A 194 -15.19 19.27 26.06
N GLY A 195 -14.45 18.80 27.07
CA GLY A 195 -13.96 17.44 27.14
C GLY A 195 -14.87 16.42 27.82
N ASN A 196 -14.49 15.16 27.66
CA ASN A 196 -14.21 14.28 28.79
C ASN A 196 -13.32 13.10 28.37
N GLY A 197 -12.06 13.19 28.80
CA GLY A 197 -11.10 12.14 29.16
C GLY A 197 -11.12 10.78 28.47
N HIS A 198 -10.17 10.55 27.58
CA HIS A 198 -9.22 9.43 27.68
C HIS A 198 -7.81 9.98 27.47
N HIS A 199 -7.17 10.44 28.56
CA HIS A 199 -5.73 10.72 28.56
C HIS A 199 -5.00 9.38 28.43
N GLY A 200 -4.57 9.01 27.22
CA GLY A 200 -3.53 7.99 27.07
C GLY A 200 -2.27 8.51 27.76
N SER A 201 -1.85 7.87 28.84
CA SER A 201 -0.63 8.24 29.58
C SER A 201 0.58 8.27 28.64
N VAL A 202 1.47 9.24 28.80
CA VAL A 202 2.75 9.33 28.07
C VAL A 202 3.56 8.05 28.31
N LYS A 203 3.57 7.15 27.33
CA LYS A 203 4.40 5.93 27.32
C LYS A 203 5.87 6.23 26.99
N ARG A 204 6.77 5.41 27.53
CA ARG A 204 8.19 5.32 27.19
C ARG A 204 8.38 4.20 26.17
N VAL A 205 8.97 4.52 25.02
CA VAL A 205 9.09 3.63 23.88
C VAL A 205 10.57 3.45 23.55
N LEU A 206 11.02 2.21 23.50
CA LEU A 206 12.37 1.86 23.07
C LEU A 206 12.31 1.30 21.65
N ILE A 207 13.09 1.85 20.73
CA ILE A 207 13.21 1.40 19.34
C ILE A 207 14.59 0.76 19.18
N VAL A 208 14.62 -0.49 18.73
CA VAL A 208 15.85 -1.26 18.54
C VAL A 208 15.97 -1.63 17.06
N ASP A 209 16.95 -1.05 16.38
CA ASP A 209 17.18 -1.20 14.94
C ASP A 209 18.66 -0.90 14.66
N ASP A 210 19.33 -1.76 13.88
CA ASP A 210 20.72 -1.53 13.48
C ASP A 210 20.85 -0.48 12.36
N ASN A 211 19.74 -0.19 11.69
CA ASN A 211 19.63 0.95 10.80
C ASN A 211 19.24 2.21 11.60
N THR A 212 20.24 3.02 11.94
CA THR A 212 20.07 4.27 12.71
C THR A 212 19.11 5.25 12.05
N ASP A 213 19.13 5.37 10.72
CA ASP A 213 18.24 6.28 9.98
C ASP A 213 16.77 5.85 10.10
N ALA A 214 16.52 4.53 10.00
CA ALA A 214 15.18 3.96 10.18
C ALA A 214 14.69 4.12 11.63
N ALA A 215 15.60 3.92 12.61
CA ALA A 215 15.32 4.12 14.03
C ALA A 215 14.92 5.58 14.33
N GLU A 216 15.64 6.55 13.75
CA GLU A 216 15.39 7.99 13.95
C GLU A 216 14.06 8.44 13.36
N VAL A 217 13.72 8.00 12.14
CA VAL A 217 12.43 8.31 11.52
C VAL A 217 11.27 7.77 12.37
N LEU A 218 11.42 6.55 12.89
CA LEU A 218 10.43 5.95 13.78
C LEU A 218 10.35 6.68 15.12
N ALA A 219 11.49 7.07 15.68
CA ALA A 219 11.58 7.82 16.92
C ALA A 219 10.92 9.21 16.81
N MET A 220 11.08 9.88 15.68
CA MET A 220 10.43 11.15 15.39
C MET A 220 8.91 10.99 15.32
N ALA A 221 8.41 9.95 14.64
CA ALA A 221 6.98 9.66 14.56
C ALA A 221 6.37 9.40 15.96
N VAL A 222 7.04 8.60 16.79
CA VAL A 222 6.60 8.30 18.17
C VAL A 222 6.66 9.54 19.07
N SER A 223 7.67 10.39 18.91
CA SER A 223 7.78 11.65 19.66
C SER A 223 6.68 12.65 19.28
N LEU A 224 6.34 12.74 17.99
CA LEU A 224 5.22 13.57 17.50
C LEU A 224 3.86 13.11 18.06
N MET A 225 3.73 11.84 18.43
CA MET A 225 2.55 11.30 19.13
C MET A 225 2.54 11.60 20.63
N GLY A 226 3.54 12.31 21.16
CA GLY A 226 3.60 12.74 22.56
C GLY A 226 4.23 11.72 23.53
N HIS A 227 4.94 10.72 23.01
CA HIS A 227 5.61 9.68 23.81
C HIS A 227 7.09 10.00 24.04
N LYS A 228 7.68 9.46 25.11
CA LYS A 228 9.13 9.50 25.33
C LYS A 228 9.78 8.37 24.56
N VAL A 229 10.79 8.66 23.75
CA VAL A 229 11.44 7.64 22.93
C VAL A 229 12.94 7.55 23.22
N ALA A 230 13.48 6.34 23.16
CA ALA A 230 14.91 6.08 23.13
C ALA A 230 15.21 5.07 22.01
N THR A 231 16.43 5.11 21.47
CA THR A 231 16.89 4.22 20.40
C THR A 231 18.07 3.37 20.87
N ALA A 232 18.20 2.16 20.31
CA ALA A 232 19.33 1.26 20.52
C ALA A 232 19.69 0.58 19.19
N GLU A 233 20.99 0.43 18.91
CA GLU A 233 21.50 -0.07 17.63
C GLU A 233 21.59 -1.62 17.56
N ASN A 234 21.44 -2.32 18.68
CA ASN A 234 21.43 -3.78 18.73
C ASN A 234 20.76 -4.29 20.02
N GLY A 235 20.54 -5.61 20.08
CA GLY A 235 19.89 -6.27 21.21
C GLY A 235 20.61 -6.12 22.56
N GLN A 236 21.95 -6.03 22.57
CA GLN A 236 22.72 -5.88 23.81
C GLN A 236 22.55 -4.47 24.38
N VAL A 237 22.69 -3.44 23.54
CA VAL A 237 22.47 -2.03 23.94
C VAL A 237 21.04 -1.83 24.45
N ALA A 238 20.06 -2.49 23.84
CA ALA A 238 18.67 -2.46 24.32
C ALA A 238 18.50 -3.08 25.71
N LEU A 239 19.17 -4.20 26.00
CA LEU A 239 19.14 -4.84 27.33
C LEU A 239 19.84 -4.00 28.40
N ASP A 240 20.91 -3.29 28.04
CA ASP A 240 21.64 -2.42 28.96
C ASP A 240 20.84 -1.14 29.29
N LEU A 241 20.09 -0.61 28.31
CA LEU A 241 19.30 0.62 28.45
C LEU A 241 17.93 0.39 29.12
N ALA A 242 17.32 -0.79 28.94
CA ALA A 242 15.96 -1.07 29.40
C ALA A 242 15.75 -0.90 30.93
N PRO A 243 16.68 -1.27 31.84
CA PRO A 243 16.49 -1.11 33.29
C PRO A 243 16.34 0.35 33.74
N ASP A 244 17.12 1.25 33.14
CA ASP A 244 17.14 2.68 33.47
C ASP A 244 16.00 3.43 32.77
N PHE A 245 15.78 3.14 31.49
CA PHE A 245 14.74 3.79 30.71
C PHE A 245 13.33 3.31 31.08
N ARG A 246 13.19 2.05 31.53
CA ARG A 246 11.92 1.38 31.87
C ARG A 246 10.86 1.52 30.78
N PRO A 247 11.10 1.01 29.57
CA PRO A 247 10.17 1.17 28.46
C PRO A 247 8.84 0.47 28.76
N ASP A 248 7.74 1.10 28.36
CA ASP A 248 6.41 0.49 28.38
C ASP A 248 6.17 -0.33 27.09
N VAL A 249 6.81 0.08 25.99
CA VAL A 249 6.77 -0.59 24.68
C VAL A 249 8.17 -0.66 24.08
N VAL A 250 8.52 -1.80 23.50
CA VAL A 250 9.78 -2.01 22.77
C VAL A 250 9.45 -2.45 21.35
N PHE A 251 9.85 -1.65 20.37
CA PHE A 251 9.86 -2.06 18.96
C PHE A 251 11.25 -2.58 18.62
N MET A 252 11.36 -3.83 18.17
CA MET A 252 12.65 -4.50 18.03
C MET A 252 12.78 -5.20 16.69
N ASP A 253 13.77 -4.81 15.88
CA ASP A 253 14.14 -5.57 14.71
C ASP A 253 14.67 -6.96 15.09
N LEU A 254 14.35 -7.95 14.27
CA LEU A 254 14.77 -9.32 14.46
C LEU A 254 16.15 -9.59 13.86
N GLY A 255 16.53 -8.86 12.81
CA GLY A 255 17.70 -9.14 11.97
C GLY A 255 18.94 -8.29 12.28
N MET A 256 19.30 -8.12 13.55
CA MET A 256 20.39 -7.22 13.96
C MET A 256 21.72 -7.94 14.22
N PRO A 257 22.88 -7.31 13.96
CA PRO A 257 24.20 -7.82 14.32
C PRO A 257 24.46 -7.78 15.84
N VAL A 258 25.52 -8.46 16.28
CA VAL A 258 25.97 -8.60 17.70
C VAL A 258 25.01 -9.41 18.56
N MET A 259 23.78 -8.94 18.76
CA MET A 259 22.70 -9.67 19.40
C MET A 259 21.41 -9.43 18.60
N ASP A 260 20.85 -10.51 18.08
CA ASP A 260 19.63 -10.46 17.31
C ASP A 260 18.40 -10.21 18.21
N GLY A 261 17.29 -9.79 17.59
CA GLY A 261 16.05 -9.49 18.33
C GLY A 261 15.42 -10.72 18.98
N TRP A 262 15.74 -11.91 18.50
CA TRP A 262 15.23 -13.17 19.05
C TRP A 262 15.85 -13.48 20.41
N GLU A 263 17.17 -13.33 20.52
CA GLU A 263 17.92 -13.52 21.74
C GLU A 263 17.63 -12.39 22.74
N ALA A 264 17.55 -11.15 22.26
CA ALA A 264 17.23 -9.99 23.08
C ALA A 264 15.84 -10.10 23.72
N ALA A 265 14.81 -10.51 22.98
CA ALA A 265 13.46 -10.70 23.52
C ALA A 265 13.41 -11.76 24.62
N LYS A 266 14.08 -12.91 24.42
CA LYS A 266 14.16 -13.97 25.44
C LYS A 266 14.85 -13.49 26.71
N LYS A 267 15.99 -12.79 26.58
CA LYS A 267 16.73 -12.23 27.71
C LYS A 267 15.94 -11.15 28.44
N MET A 268 15.23 -10.30 27.70
CA MET A 268 14.41 -9.23 28.27
C MET A 268 13.23 -9.79 29.06
N ARG A 269 12.59 -10.87 28.57
CA ARG A 269 11.52 -11.60 29.29
C ARG A 269 12.00 -12.37 30.51
N ALA A 270 13.26 -12.82 30.53
CA ALA A 270 13.84 -13.51 31.68
C ALA A 270 14.20 -12.56 32.86
N GLN A 271 14.20 -11.24 32.64
CA GLN A 271 14.50 -10.26 33.69
C GLN A 271 13.25 -9.94 34.55
N PRO A 272 13.35 -9.99 35.90
CA PRO A 272 12.24 -9.64 36.77
C PRO A 272 11.78 -8.19 36.57
N GLY A 273 10.47 -7.99 36.41
CA GLY A 273 9.86 -6.66 36.21
C GLY A 273 9.64 -6.26 34.75
N ASN A 274 10.11 -7.06 33.78
CA ASN A 274 9.90 -6.81 32.35
C ASN A 274 8.67 -7.52 31.77
N GLU A 275 7.85 -8.15 32.61
CA GLU A 275 6.63 -8.87 32.21
C GLU A 275 5.56 -7.92 31.64
N SER A 276 5.53 -6.67 32.12
CA SER A 276 4.60 -5.65 31.65
C SER A 276 5.05 -4.91 30.39
N ILE A 277 6.30 -5.13 29.93
CA ILE A 277 6.84 -4.47 28.75
C ILE A 277 6.20 -5.09 27.51
N ARG A 278 5.58 -4.26 26.66
CA ARG A 278 5.05 -4.75 25.39
C ARG A 278 6.17 -4.91 24.37
N LEU A 279 6.53 -6.14 24.01
CA LEU A 279 7.54 -6.45 23.00
C LEU A 279 6.87 -6.62 21.63
N VAL A 280 7.26 -5.77 20.68
CA VAL A 280 6.76 -5.77 19.31
C VAL A 280 7.90 -5.99 18.34
N ALA A 281 7.85 -7.12 17.62
CA ALA A 281 8.85 -7.42 16.60
C ALA A 281 8.65 -6.54 15.37
N LEU A 282 9.71 -5.91 14.85
CA LEU A 282 9.74 -5.27 13.54
C LEU A 282 10.34 -6.26 12.55
N THR A 283 9.58 -6.69 11.54
CA THR A 283 9.99 -7.77 10.64
C THR A 283 9.95 -7.34 9.19
N GLY A 284 10.95 -7.67 8.39
CA GLY A 284 10.88 -7.55 6.91
C GLY A 284 10.07 -8.66 6.22
N TRP A 285 9.66 -9.70 6.94
CA TRP A 285 9.05 -10.92 6.42
C TRP A 285 7.75 -11.23 7.17
N GLY A 286 6.61 -11.19 6.48
CA GLY A 286 5.26 -11.23 7.08
C GLY A 286 4.51 -12.56 6.91
N GLN A 287 5.16 -13.73 7.07
CA GLN A 287 4.48 -15.03 6.93
C GLN A 287 3.81 -15.49 8.24
N ASP A 288 2.77 -16.34 8.14
CA ASP A 288 2.09 -16.96 9.29
C ASP A 288 3.01 -17.84 10.15
N GLY A 289 4.08 -18.41 9.57
CA GLY A 289 5.10 -19.15 10.32
C GLY A 289 5.91 -18.27 11.29
N ASP A 290 6.01 -16.98 11.01
CA ASP A 290 6.79 -16.04 11.83
C ASP A 290 6.00 -15.54 13.04
N ARG A 291 4.66 -15.50 12.98
CA ARG A 291 3.77 -15.19 14.11
C ARG A 291 3.89 -16.19 15.26
N ALA A 292 4.01 -17.48 14.93
CA ALA A 292 4.16 -18.54 15.92
C ALA A 292 5.57 -18.51 16.54
N ARG A 293 6.59 -18.26 15.71
CA ARG A 293 7.99 -18.16 16.16
C ARG A 293 8.21 -16.93 17.06
N THR A 294 7.72 -15.76 16.67
CA THR A 294 7.83 -14.51 17.45
C THR A 294 7.16 -14.63 18.81
N ARG A 295 5.95 -15.20 18.89
CA ARG A 295 5.31 -15.52 20.18
C ARG A 295 6.13 -16.49 21.03
N ALA A 296 6.68 -17.55 20.43
CA ALA A 296 7.52 -18.50 21.15
C ALA A 296 8.83 -17.90 21.68
N ALA A 297 9.28 -16.78 21.11
CA ALA A 297 10.46 -16.03 21.57
C ALA A 297 10.15 -14.95 22.60
N GLY A 298 8.87 -14.71 22.91
CA GLY A 298 8.43 -13.77 23.93
C GLY A 298 7.88 -12.43 23.42
N PHE A 299 7.65 -12.29 22.11
CA PHE A 299 6.99 -11.11 21.53
C PHE A 299 5.47 -11.19 21.67
N ASP A 300 4.84 -10.05 21.97
CA ASP A 300 3.39 -9.95 22.11
C ASP A 300 2.71 -9.67 20.77
N GLN A 301 3.40 -8.91 19.91
CA GLN A 301 2.93 -8.53 18.58
C GLN A 301 4.10 -8.45 17.59
N HIS A 302 3.78 -8.37 16.31
CA HIS A 302 4.74 -8.09 15.24
C HIS A 302 4.17 -7.05 14.28
N LEU A 303 5.03 -6.18 13.77
CA LEU A 303 4.77 -5.20 12.73
C LEU A 303 5.72 -5.45 11.57
N VAL A 304 5.22 -5.29 10.35
CA VAL A 304 6.05 -5.44 9.16
C VAL A 304 6.71 -4.09 8.84
N LYS A 305 8.01 -4.09 8.56
CA LYS A 305 8.73 -2.89 8.10
C LYS A 305 8.32 -2.57 6.64
N PRO A 306 8.08 -1.29 6.26
CA PRO A 306 8.11 -0.11 7.12
C PRO A 306 6.87 -0.04 8.02
N ALA A 307 7.10 0.27 9.30
CA ALA A 307 6.04 0.33 10.30
C ALA A 307 5.09 1.51 10.01
N ASP A 308 3.81 1.21 9.88
CA ASP A 308 2.74 2.17 9.62
C ASP A 308 2.50 3.06 10.86
N PRO A 309 2.48 4.40 10.72
CA PRO A 309 2.16 5.33 11.81
C PRO A 309 0.88 4.98 12.58
N GLU A 310 -0.14 4.44 11.90
CA GLU A 310 -1.40 4.08 12.55
C GLU A 310 -1.30 2.74 13.30
N ALA A 311 -0.49 1.80 12.81
CA ALA A 311 -0.18 0.58 13.53
C ALA A 311 0.65 0.88 14.79
N LEU A 312 1.61 1.79 14.71
CA LEU A 312 2.36 2.29 15.87
C LEU A 312 1.42 2.94 16.88
N ARG A 313 0.54 3.84 16.43
CA ARG A 313 -0.45 4.49 17.28
C ARG A 313 -1.34 3.47 17.98
N ARG A 314 -1.79 2.42 17.28
CA ARG A 314 -2.60 1.35 17.88
C ARG A 314 -1.86 0.59 18.97
N VAL A 315 -0.62 0.18 18.71
CA VAL A 315 0.24 -0.47 19.71
C VAL A 315 0.42 0.43 20.94
N LEU A 316 0.60 1.73 20.71
CA LEU A 316 0.82 2.72 21.76
C LEU A 316 -0.46 3.08 22.53
N LEU A 317 -1.65 2.95 21.95
CA LEU A 317 -2.93 3.24 22.61
C LEU A 317 -3.60 2.03 23.27
N GLU A 318 -3.31 0.82 22.80
CA GLU A 318 -3.77 -0.39 23.47
C GLU A 318 -3.16 -0.49 24.88
N SER A 319 -4.03 -0.68 25.87
CA SER A 319 -3.60 -0.93 27.26
C SER A 319 -3.09 -2.36 27.37
N ALA A 320 -2.04 -2.60 28.16
CA ALA A 320 -1.63 -3.96 28.52
C ALA A 320 -2.80 -4.64 29.23
N SER A 321 -3.23 -5.82 28.74
CA SER A 321 -4.18 -6.69 29.45
C SER A 321 -3.46 -7.48 30.52
#